data_AF-A0A0A9LYM3-F1
#
_entry.id   AF-A0A0A9LYM3-F1
#
_cell.length_a   1.000
_cell.length_b   1.000
_cell.length_c   1.000
_cell.angle_alpha   90.00
_cell.angle_beta   90.00
_cell.angle_gamma   90.00
#
_symmetry.space_group_name_H-M   'P 1'
#
loop_
_entity.id
_entity.type
_entity.pdbx_description
1 polymer ?
#
loop_
_entity_poly.entity_id
_entity_poly.type
_entity_poly.pdbx_seq_one_letter_code
_entity_poly.pdbx_strand_id
1 'polypeptide(L)' 'MDYFVFLRYNRGWFYHRELRLWFTRIPNVEPLVKAPLYERGSYGCFDPNSWETVRKDNFVLHYELVEKKPALPSVAQNVR' A
#
# COMPACT_ATOMS: atom_id res chain seq x y z
N MET A 1 -16.03 2.73 -8.21
CA MET A 1 -14.91 1.77 -8.08
C MET A 1 -14.13 1.98 -6.77
N ASP A 2 -14.68 2.74 -5.82
CA ASP A 2 -13.96 3.33 -4.70
C ASP A 2 -14.01 2.51 -3.40
N TYR A 3 -15.04 1.67 -3.23
CA TYR A 3 -15.19 0.84 -2.03
C TYR A 3 -14.11 -0.25 -1.92
N PHE A 4 -13.74 -0.89 -3.03
CA PHE A 4 -12.74 -1.97 -3.00
C PHE A 4 -11.33 -1.44 -2.69
N VAL A 5 -10.99 -0.28 -3.27
CA VAL A 5 -9.76 0.47 -2.98
C VAL A 5 -9.73 0.85 -1.50
N PHE A 6 -10.82 1.41 -0.97
CA PHE A 6 -10.92 1.80 0.44
C PHE A 6 -10.79 0.62 1.41
N LEU A 7 -11.47 -0.51 1.15
CA LEU A 7 -11.37 -1.73 1.95
C LEU A 7 -9.93 -2.26 2.00
N ARG A 8 -9.22 -2.18 0.88
CA ARG A 8 -7.83 -2.62 0.77
C ARG A 8 -6.90 -1.72 1.59
N TYR A 9 -7.04 -0.39 1.47
CA TYR A 9 -6.30 0.57 2.32
C TYR A 9 -6.56 0.36 3.82
N ASN A 10 -7.80 0.05 4.22
CA ASN A 10 -8.13 -0.22 5.62
C ASN A 10 -7.53 -1.52 6.16
N ARG A 11 -7.09 -2.43 5.28
CA ARG A 11 -6.38 -3.67 5.63
C ARG A 11 -4.86 -3.52 5.57
N GLY A 12 -4.34 -2.29 5.57
CA GLY A 12 -2.89 -2.03 5.58
C GLY A 12 -2.20 -2.26 4.24
N TRP A 13 -2.95 -2.29 3.14
CA TRP A 13 -2.38 -2.25 1.80
C TRP A 13 -2.14 -0.82 1.35
N PHE A 14 -1.12 -0.64 0.52
CA PHE A 14 -0.78 0.62 -0.11
C PHE A 14 -0.40 0.38 -1.57
N TYR A 15 -0.64 1.37 -2.42
CA TYR A 15 -0.38 1.27 -3.85
C TYR A 15 0.95 1.96 -4.20
N HIS A 16 1.78 1.27 -4.98
CA HIS A 16 3.05 1.79 -5.47
C HIS A 16 2.85 2.37 -6.87
N ARG A 17 3.02 3.70 -7.02
CA ARG A 17 2.66 4.45 -8.23
C ARG A 17 3.42 4.01 -9.48
N GLU A 18 4.71 3.75 -9.34
CA GLU A 18 5.57 3.40 -10.48
C GLU A 18 5.40 1.94 -10.92
N LEU A 19 5.54 0.99 -9.97
CA LEU A 19 5.31 -0.43 -10.23
C LEU A 19 3.86 -0.75 -10.58
N ARG A 20 2.91 0.12 -10.22
CA ARG A 20 1.46 -0.07 -10.40
C ARG A 20 0.94 -1.34 -9.72
N LEU A 21 1.54 -1.67 -8.58
CA LEU A 21 1.21 -2.86 -7.79
C LEU A 21 0.84 -2.47 -6.38
N TRP A 22 0.08 -3.35 -5.76
CA TRP A 22 -0.33 -3.22 -4.37
C TRP A 22 0.63 -3.99 -3.47
N PHE A 23 1.02 -3.34 -2.39
CA PHE A 23 1.91 -3.89 -1.39
C PHE A 23 1.28 -3.86 -0.01
N THR A 24 1.75 -4.73 0.87
CA THR A 24 1.41 -4.73 2.29
C THR A 24 2.64 -5.10 3.11
N ARG A 25 2.71 -4.58 4.35
CA ARG A 25 3.77 -4.96 5.30
C ARG A 25 3.44 -6.34 5.85
N ILE A 26 4.42 -7.23 5.88
CA ILE A 26 4.24 -8.55 6.46
C ILE A 26 4.22 -8.40 7.99
N PRO A 27 3.18 -8.90 8.68
CA PRO A 27 3.12 -8.82 10.15
C PRO A 27 4.30 -9.56 10.76
N ASN A 28 4.78 -9.06 11.90
CA ASN A 28 5.90 -9.62 12.66
C ASN A 28 7.25 -9.64 11.91
N VAL A 29 7.38 -8.89 10.81
CA VAL A 29 8.66 -8.69 10.11
C VAL A 29 9.01 -7.22 10.15
N GLU A 30 10.02 -6.87 10.96
CA GLU A 30 10.52 -5.50 11.00
C GLU A 30 11.32 -5.17 9.74
N PRO A 31 11.24 -3.92 9.23
CA PRO A 31 12.08 -3.49 8.13
C PRO A 31 13.55 -3.50 8.57
N LEU A 32 14.41 -4.04 7.69
CA LEU A 32 15.87 -4.07 7.85
C LEU A 32 16.47 -2.67 7.97
N VAL A 33 15.91 -1.71 7.25
CA VAL A 33 16.35 -0.30 7.27
C VAL A 33 15.13 0.58 7.30
N LYS A 34 15.12 1.58 8.17
CA LYS A 34 14.11 2.63 8.20
C LYS A 34 14.80 3.98 8.18
N ALA A 35 14.68 4.68 7.05
CA ALA A 35 15.21 6.01 6.84
C ALA A 35 14.05 7.01 6.66
N PRO A 36 14.30 8.33 6.73
CA PRO A 36 13.24 9.33 6.58
C PRO A 36 12.51 9.29 5.22
N LEU A 37 13.19 8.86 4.16
CA LEU A 37 12.67 8.87 2.78
C LEU A 37 12.30 7.49 2.24
N TYR A 38 12.80 6.43 2.86
CA TYR A 38 12.60 5.06 2.39
C TYR A 38 12.72 4.06 3.53
N GLU A 39 12.20 2.86 3.31
CA GLU A 39 12.46 1.71 4.16
C GLU A 39 12.83 0.49 3.30
N ARG A 40 13.68 -0.37 3.83
CA ARG A 40 14.01 -1.65 3.22
C ARG A 40 13.49 -2.77 4.09
N GLY A 41 12.75 -3.70 3.52
CA GLY A 41 12.11 -4.77 4.30
C GLY A 41 11.49 -5.85 3.44
N SER A 42 10.61 -6.64 4.07
CA SER A 42 9.87 -7.71 3.39
C SER A 42 8.41 -7.32 3.24
N TYR A 43 7.89 -7.42 2.02
CA TYR A 43 6.53 -7.00 1.69
C TYR A 43 5.78 -8.09 0.94
N GLY A 44 4.48 -8.18 1.18
CA GLY A 44 3.57 -8.91 0.30
C GLY A 44 3.22 -8.03 -0.89
N CYS A 45 3.45 -8.49 -2.10
CA CYS A 45 3.10 -7.84 -3.35
C CYS A 45 2.00 -8.63 -4.04
N PHE A 46 0.87 -8.01 -4.36
CA PHE A 46 -0.18 -8.68 -5.12
C PHE A 46 0.14 -8.62 -6.61
N ASP A 47 0.28 -9.79 -7.24
CA ASP A 47 0.46 -9.92 -8.69
C ASP A 47 -0.88 -10.20 -9.36
N PRO A 48 -1.41 -9.27 -10.18
CA PRO A 48 -2.68 -9.47 -10.88
C PRO A 48 -2.61 -10.53 -11.98
N ASN A 49 -1.42 -10.92 -12.46
CA ASN A 49 -1.29 -11.93 -13.51
C ASN A 49 -1.45 -13.34 -12.96
N SER A 50 -0.87 -13.63 -11.79
CA SER A 50 -1.02 -14.92 -11.11
C SER A 50 -2.18 -14.94 -10.11
N TRP A 51 -2.73 -13.78 -9.77
CA TRP A 51 -3.75 -13.61 -8.73
C TRP A 51 -3.29 -14.03 -7.33
N GLU A 52 -1.99 -13.89 -7.06
CA GLU A 52 -1.36 -14.29 -5.80
C GLU A 52 -0.70 -13.13 -5.07
N THR A 53 -0.48 -13.29 -3.75
CA THR A 53 0.40 -12.38 -2.99
C THR A 53 1.78 -13.01 -2.86
N VAL A 54 2.74 -12.45 -3.59
CA VAL A 54 4.13 -12.90 -3.63
C VAL A 54 4.94 -12.10 -2.61
N ARG A 55 5.72 -12.80 -1.78
CA ARG A 55 6.65 -12.16 -0.84
C ARG A 55 7.85 -11.60 -1.61
N LYS A 56 8.19 -10.34 -1.34
CA LYS A 56 9.41 -9.68 -1.81
C LYS A 56 10.26 -9.27 -0.62
N ASP A 57 11.35 -10.00 -0.42
CA ASP A 57 12.37 -9.70 0.58
C ASP A 57 13.36 -8.62 0.08
N ASN A 58 13.99 -7.91 1.01
CA ASN A 58 14.96 -6.84 0.72
C ASN A 58 14.45 -5.75 -0.23
N PHE A 59 13.14 -5.56 -0.33
CA PHE A 59 12.54 -4.55 -1.18
C PHE A 59 12.71 -3.16 -0.57
N VAL A 60 13.12 -2.20 -1.39
CA VAL A 60 13.27 -0.78 -1.02
C VAL A 60 12.00 -0.05 -1.38
N LEU A 61 11.26 0.37 -0.36
CA LEU A 61 10.06 1.17 -0.49
C LEU A 61 10.40 2.65 -0.32
N HIS A 62 10.35 3.41 -1.40
CA HIS A 62 10.43 4.87 -1.35
C HIS A 62 9.07 5.45 -0.96
N TYR A 63 9.01 6.20 0.13
CA TYR A 63 7.74 6.74 0.65
C TYR A 63 7.06 7.71 -0.33
N GLU A 64 7.84 8.38 -1.18
CA GLU A 64 7.29 9.25 -2.23
C GLU A 64 6.51 8.46 -3.28
N LEU A 65 6.88 7.20 -3.56
CA LEU A 65 6.24 6.39 -4.60
C LEU A 65 4.95 5.71 -4.11
N VAL A 66 4.63 5.82 -2.82
CA VAL A 66 3.40 5.29 -2.23
C VAL A 66 2.26 6.29 -2.41
N GLU A 67 1.12 5.83 -2.89
CA GLU A 67 -0.09 6.66 -2.90
C GLU A 67 -0.57 6.98 -1.50
N LYS A 68 -0.96 8.25 -1.32
CA LYS A 68 -1.65 8.68 -0.10
C LYS A 68 -3.03 8.04 -0.08
N LYS A 69 -3.49 7.66 1.13
CA LYS A 69 -4.81 7.06 1.33
C LYS A 69 -5.87 7.96 0.67
N PRO A 70 -6.71 7.43 -0.24
CA PRO A 70 -7.74 8.23 -0.89
C PRO A 70 -8.71 8.73 0.17
N ALA A 71 -8.90 10.04 0.23
CA ALA A 71 -9.98 10.64 1.00
C ALA A 71 -11.28 10.32 0.25
N LEU A 72 -12.18 9.57 0.87
CA LEU A 72 -13.53 9.42 0.32
C LEU A 72 -14.13 10.84 0.22
N PRO A 73 -14.79 11.20 -0.90
CA PRO A 73 -15.57 12.42 -0.94
C PRO A 73 -16.64 12.30 0.15
N SER A 74 -16.56 13.15 1.17
CA SER A 74 -17.58 13.27 2.20
C SER A 74 -18.88 13.73 1.54
N VAL A 75 -19.82 12.82 1.33
CA VAL A 75 -21.19 13.16 0.88
C VAL A 75 -21.97 13.91 1.99
N ALA A 76 -21.39 14.06 3.19
CA ALA A 76 -22.05 14.63 4.35
C ALA A 76 -21.72 16.11 4.61
N GLN A 77 -21.83 16.98 3.61
CA GLN A 77 -21.90 18.43 3.83
C GLN A 77 -22.73 19.11 2.73
N ASN A 78 -24.05 18.93 2.75
CA ASN A 78 -25.02 19.84 2.14
C ASN A 78 -26.43 19.50 2.63
N VAL A 79 -26.65 19.70 3.94
CA VAL A 79 -27.99 19.92 4.50
C VAL A 79 -27.85 21.02 5.53
N ARG A 80 -27.85 22.27 5.08
CA ARG A 80 -28.30 23.44 5.83
C ARG A 80 -28.88 24.45 4.86
#